data_AF-A0A928SXR1-F1
#
_entry.id   AF-A0A928SXR1-F1
#
_cell.length_a   1.000
_cell.length_b   1.000
_cell.length_c   1.000
_cell.angle_alpha   90.00
_cell.angle_beta   90.00
_cell.angle_gamma   90.00
#
_symmetry.space_group_name_H-M   'P 1'
#
loop_
_entity.id
_entity.type
_entity.pdbx_description
1 polymer ?
#
loop_
_entity_poly.entity_id
_entity_poly.type
_entity_poly.pdbx_seq_one_letter_code
_entity_poly.pdbx_strand_id
1 'polypeptide(L)'
;MSARLLFALLIAATALACGGSTSQDAGTGGSAGSTGGGGSTGGGGSGGSGAVSGSGGGGVGGGLSCADFADEDPAQSVTVRFKNALSVPIYLGGGNTCGPEPLFDLTGPNGLVQMFPGGCGHTCEALQQHGDWCTDACMIPPVVMINPGGYWDESWNGTTFQNVSMPNACYFEPQYAPPTCDRRVVALPGSYAAMAEAAMSITCLDVGICGCAPGPQGSCQISYGAYLDGPTVAAKASFDFPSASLVVITFQ
;
A
#
# COMPACT_ATOMS: atom_id res chain seq x y z
N MET A 1 23.05 -48.93 -28.25
CA MET A 1 24.31 -48.45 -27.65
C MET A 1 24.00 -47.11 -26.99
N SER A 2 23.20 -47.03 -25.93
CA SER A 2 23.52 -47.28 -24.50
C SER A 2 24.76 -46.56 -23.99
N ALA A 3 24.56 -45.38 -23.40
CA ALA A 3 25.36 -44.87 -22.29
C ALA A 3 24.46 -44.01 -21.39
N ARG A 4 23.91 -44.65 -20.35
CA ARG A 4 23.27 -43.99 -19.20
C ARG A 4 24.39 -43.64 -18.22
N LEU A 5 24.53 -42.36 -17.86
CA LEU A 5 25.36 -41.95 -16.73
C LEU A 5 24.42 -41.50 -15.60
N LEU A 6 24.19 -42.40 -14.64
CA LEU A 6 23.63 -42.07 -13.33
C LEU A 6 24.74 -41.42 -12.50
N PHE A 7 24.51 -40.20 -12.02
CA PHE A 7 25.25 -39.64 -10.88
C PHE A 7 24.26 -39.50 -9.73
N ALA A 8 24.33 -40.44 -8.80
CA ALA A 8 23.67 -40.37 -7.50
C ALA A 8 24.61 -39.61 -6.56
N LEU A 9 24.25 -38.39 -6.18
CA LEU A 9 24.93 -37.67 -5.11
C LEU A 9 24.08 -37.76 -3.83
N LEU A 10 24.58 -38.58 -2.92
CA LEU A 10 24.06 -38.80 -1.58
C LEU A 10 24.56 -37.64 -0.70
N ILE A 11 23.69 -36.70 -0.31
CA ILE A 11 24.02 -35.69 0.71
C ILE A 11 23.37 -36.10 2.03
N ALA A 12 24.22 -36.47 2.98
CA ALA A 12 23.85 -36.85 4.33
C ALA A 12 23.39 -35.60 5.12
N ALA A 13 22.17 -35.67 5.65
CA ALA A 13 21.63 -34.72 6.60
C ALA A 13 22.37 -34.86 7.95
N THR A 14 22.99 -33.77 8.42
CA THR A 14 23.42 -33.62 9.81
C THR A 14 22.48 -32.63 10.49
N ALA A 15 21.55 -33.19 11.29
CA ALA A 15 20.70 -32.43 12.18
C ALA A 15 21.48 -32.11 13.46
N LEU A 16 21.83 -30.84 13.66
CA LEU A 16 22.29 -30.34 14.96
C LEU A 16 21.08 -29.73 15.68
N ALA A 17 20.55 -30.47 16.65
CA ALA A 17 19.54 -30.00 17.59
C ALA A 17 20.22 -29.17 18.69
N CYS A 18 19.93 -27.88 18.76
CA CYS A 18 20.18 -27.06 19.95
C CYS A 18 18.84 -26.80 20.64
N GLY A 19 18.61 -27.51 21.75
CA GLY A 19 17.57 -27.21 22.71
C GLY A 19 17.94 -25.96 23.51
N GLY A 20 17.02 -25.00 23.55
CA GLY A 20 17.09 -23.81 24.38
C GLY A 20 15.78 -23.65 25.13
N SER A 21 15.80 -24.00 26.42
CA SER A 21 14.70 -23.83 27.37
C SER A 21 14.72 -22.40 27.91
N THR A 22 13.63 -21.64 27.77
CA THR A 22 13.43 -20.40 28.53
C THR A 22 12.05 -20.37 29.19
N SER A 23 12.11 -20.62 30.50
CA SER A 23 11.31 -20.11 31.62
C SER A 23 9.98 -19.43 31.32
N GLN A 24 8.91 -20.07 31.78
CA GLN A 24 7.60 -19.47 32.02
C GLN A 24 7.66 -18.59 33.27
N ASP A 25 7.52 -17.28 33.11
CA ASP A 25 7.15 -16.39 34.20
C ASP A 25 5.63 -16.28 34.28
N ALA A 26 5.07 -16.93 35.31
CA ALA A 26 3.69 -16.80 35.73
C ALA A 26 3.46 -15.45 36.43
N GLY A 27 3.22 -14.40 35.64
CA GLY A 27 2.77 -13.10 36.13
C GLY A 27 1.28 -13.12 36.47
N THR A 28 0.99 -13.30 37.75
CA THR A 28 -0.37 -13.26 38.33
C THR A 28 -0.63 -11.85 38.87
N GLY A 29 -1.67 -11.18 38.37
CA GLY A 29 -2.20 -9.91 38.90
C GLY A 29 -3.17 -9.30 37.88
N GLY A 30 -4.40 -8.90 38.17
CA GLY A 30 -5.01 -8.53 39.44
C GLY A 30 -5.82 -7.25 39.19
N SER A 31 -7.14 -7.43 39.02
CA SER A 31 -8.29 -6.54 39.28
C SER A 31 -8.16 -4.99 39.19
N ALA A 32 -8.98 -4.39 38.33
CA ALA A 32 -10.00 -3.34 38.61
C ALA A 32 -10.66 -2.97 37.27
N GLY A 33 -11.98 -2.97 37.06
CA GLY A 33 -13.02 -2.41 37.91
C GLY A 33 -13.30 -0.96 37.48
N SER A 34 -14.07 -0.74 36.40
CA SER A 34 -14.71 0.55 36.11
C SER A 34 -15.96 0.38 35.27
N THR A 35 -17.06 0.13 35.98
CA THR A 35 -18.43 0.42 35.54
C THR A 35 -18.67 1.93 35.66
N GLY A 36 -18.78 2.62 34.53
CA GLY A 36 -19.21 4.01 34.45
C GLY A 36 -20.44 4.12 33.58
N GLY A 37 -21.63 4.07 34.19
CA GLY A 37 -22.89 4.44 33.56
C GLY A 37 -23.03 5.95 33.44
N GLY A 38 -23.66 6.40 32.37
CA GLY A 38 -23.98 7.81 32.14
C GLY A 38 -24.91 7.93 30.95
N GLY A 39 -26.20 7.73 31.19
CA GLY A 39 -27.24 7.96 30.20
C GLY A 39 -27.40 9.45 29.90
N SER A 40 -27.64 9.76 28.63
CA SER A 40 -28.14 11.05 28.17
C SER A 40 -29.24 10.80 27.15
N THR A 41 -30.47 10.73 27.66
CA THR A 41 -31.71 10.95 26.92
C THR A 41 -31.84 12.44 26.59
N GLY A 42 -32.07 12.80 25.32
CA GLY A 42 -32.37 14.19 24.96
C GLY A 42 -32.79 14.40 23.51
N GLY A 43 -34.09 14.70 23.32
CA GLY A 43 -34.72 15.45 22.21
C GLY A 43 -34.61 14.88 20.79
N GLY A 44 -35.69 14.56 20.07
CA GLY A 44 -36.91 15.34 19.91
C GLY A 44 -36.69 16.45 18.87
N GLY A 45 -36.81 16.11 17.58
CA GLY A 45 -36.70 17.07 16.47
C GLY A 45 -37.49 16.60 15.25
N SER A 46 -38.77 16.98 15.20
CA SER A 46 -39.69 16.79 14.08
C SER A 46 -39.47 17.82 12.97
N GLY A 47 -39.69 17.39 11.72
CA GLY A 47 -40.39 18.19 10.71
C GLY A 47 -39.55 19.18 9.89
N GLY A 48 -39.44 18.93 8.60
CA GLY A 48 -38.86 19.89 7.65
C GLY A 48 -38.90 19.43 6.20
N SER A 49 -40.10 19.17 5.66
CA SER A 49 -40.30 19.06 4.22
C SER A 49 -40.14 20.44 3.59
N GLY A 50 -39.04 20.66 2.88
CA GLY A 50 -38.78 21.89 2.13
C GLY A 50 -38.14 21.58 0.79
N ALA A 51 -38.98 21.36 -0.22
CA ALA A 51 -38.54 21.38 -1.62
C ALA A 51 -38.11 22.81 -1.97
N VAL A 52 -36.87 22.99 -2.42
CA VAL A 52 -36.45 24.21 -3.11
C VAL A 52 -35.67 23.79 -4.35
N SER A 53 -36.40 23.69 -5.46
CA SER A 53 -35.85 23.68 -6.80
C SER A 53 -35.43 25.11 -7.13
N GLY A 54 -34.13 25.33 -7.25
CA GLY A 54 -33.54 26.63 -7.57
C GLY A 54 -32.30 26.44 -8.43
N SER A 55 -32.49 26.31 -9.75
CA SER A 55 -31.43 26.42 -10.74
C SER A 55 -30.98 27.87 -10.84
N GLY A 56 -30.00 28.26 -10.01
CA GLY A 56 -29.35 29.56 -10.05
C GLY A 56 -27.86 29.38 -10.31
N GLY A 57 -27.43 29.63 -11.55
CA GLY A 57 -26.02 29.79 -11.89
C GLY A 57 -25.50 31.09 -11.27
N GLY A 58 -24.94 31.00 -10.06
CA GLY A 58 -24.23 32.09 -9.38
C GLY A 58 -22.78 31.70 -9.21
N GLY A 59 -21.87 32.47 -9.81
CA GLY A 59 -20.43 32.28 -9.66
C GLY A 59 -20.05 32.35 -8.19
N VAL A 60 -19.68 31.19 -7.62
CA VAL A 60 -19.32 31.04 -6.21
C VAL A 60 -17.91 31.58 -6.02
N GLY A 61 -17.81 32.90 -5.80
CA GLY A 61 -16.60 33.54 -5.26
C GLY A 61 -16.41 33.29 -3.77
N GLY A 62 -16.78 32.09 -3.29
CA GLY A 62 -16.46 31.65 -1.94
C GLY A 62 -14.99 31.28 -1.91
N GLY A 63 -14.15 32.13 -1.31
CA GLY A 63 -12.74 31.80 -1.13
C GLY A 63 -12.60 30.46 -0.40
N LEU A 64 -11.81 29.55 -0.95
CA LEU A 64 -11.50 28.27 -0.30
C LEU A 64 -10.82 28.55 1.04
N SER A 65 -11.28 27.87 2.08
CA SER A 65 -10.67 27.88 3.40
C SER A 65 -9.54 26.84 3.45
N CYS A 66 -8.60 26.99 4.39
CA CYS A 66 -7.54 25.99 4.55
C CYS A 66 -8.10 24.61 4.95
N ALA A 67 -9.26 24.55 5.61
CA ALA A 67 -9.91 23.30 5.97
C ALA A 67 -10.37 22.46 4.75
N ASP A 68 -10.56 23.09 3.59
CA ASP A 68 -10.95 22.39 2.35
C ASP A 68 -9.83 21.49 1.79
N PHE A 69 -8.63 21.56 2.37
CA PHE A 69 -7.45 20.80 1.98
C PHE A 69 -7.06 19.72 3.01
N ALA A 70 -7.90 19.45 4.00
CA ALA A 70 -7.73 18.32 4.91
C ALA A 70 -7.81 16.98 4.14
N ASP A 71 -7.00 16.00 4.56
CA ASP A 71 -7.09 14.64 4.02
C ASP A 71 -8.41 14.00 4.47
N GLU A 72 -8.97 13.18 3.60
CA GLU A 72 -10.17 12.40 3.94
C GLU A 72 -9.79 11.05 4.56
N ASP A 73 -10.60 10.61 5.53
CA ASP A 73 -10.46 9.29 6.14
C ASP A 73 -10.80 8.18 5.14
N PRO A 74 -10.03 7.07 5.12
CA PRO A 74 -10.31 5.93 4.25
C PRO A 74 -11.67 5.29 4.58
N ALA A 75 -12.49 5.04 3.55
CA ALA A 75 -13.79 4.40 3.73
C ALA A 75 -13.70 2.88 3.96
N GLN A 76 -12.82 2.20 3.19
CA GLN A 76 -12.66 0.74 3.24
C GLN A 76 -11.32 0.32 2.62
N SER A 77 -10.69 -0.69 3.20
CA SER A 77 -9.51 -1.33 2.62
C SER A 77 -9.85 -2.52 1.71
N VAL A 78 -9.07 -2.68 0.64
CA VAL A 78 -9.08 -3.80 -0.30
C VAL A 78 -7.74 -4.51 -0.22
N THR A 79 -7.75 -5.82 0.03
CA THR A 79 -6.55 -6.64 -0.07
C THR A 79 -6.30 -6.98 -1.55
N VAL A 80 -5.11 -6.68 -2.05
CA VAL A 80 -4.63 -7.06 -3.37
C VAL A 80 -3.65 -8.22 -3.20
N ARG A 81 -4.08 -9.40 -3.61
CA ARG A 81 -3.31 -10.64 -3.56
C ARG A 81 -2.61 -10.89 -4.89
N PHE A 82 -1.30 -10.97 -4.85
CA PHE A 82 -0.46 -11.40 -5.97
C PHE A 82 -0.24 -12.91 -5.86
N LYS A 83 -0.65 -13.66 -6.88
CA LYS A 83 -0.51 -15.12 -6.91
C LYS A 83 0.38 -15.55 -8.06
N ASN A 84 1.40 -16.37 -7.75
CA ASN A 84 2.27 -16.94 -8.76
C ASN A 84 1.77 -18.33 -9.19
N ALA A 85 1.20 -18.45 -10.40
CA ALA A 85 0.83 -19.75 -10.97
C ALA A 85 1.87 -20.32 -11.96
N LEU A 86 2.99 -19.60 -12.17
CA LEU A 86 4.11 -20.08 -12.98
C LEU A 86 4.89 -21.18 -12.24
N SER A 87 5.72 -21.90 -12.98
CA SER A 87 6.63 -22.94 -12.45
C SER A 87 7.97 -22.39 -11.94
N VAL A 88 8.18 -21.08 -12.04
CA VAL A 88 9.39 -20.37 -11.58
C VAL A 88 9.02 -19.25 -10.60
N PRO A 89 9.93 -18.81 -9.71
CA PRO A 89 9.69 -17.64 -8.86
C PRO A 89 9.46 -16.37 -9.69
N ILE A 90 8.69 -15.44 -9.14
CA ILE A 90 8.51 -14.09 -9.68
C ILE A 90 8.90 -13.05 -8.63
N TYR A 91 9.28 -11.86 -9.10
CA TYR A 91 9.76 -10.77 -8.27
C TYR A 91 8.98 -9.48 -8.57
N LEU A 92 8.44 -8.83 -7.54
CA LEU A 92 7.65 -7.59 -7.62
C LEU A 92 8.39 -6.44 -6.92
N GLY A 93 8.17 -5.20 -7.36
CA GLY A 93 8.70 -4.00 -6.71
C GLY A 93 10.13 -3.65 -7.13
N GLY A 94 10.96 -3.15 -6.21
CA GLY A 94 12.39 -2.90 -6.46
C GLY A 94 12.73 -1.86 -7.52
N GLY A 95 11.92 -0.81 -7.68
CA GLY A 95 12.22 0.25 -8.63
C GLY A 95 13.45 1.08 -8.28
N ASN A 96 13.89 1.86 -9.26
CA ASN A 96 15.01 2.80 -9.15
C ASN A 96 14.59 4.18 -8.65
N THR A 97 13.35 4.30 -8.15
CA THR A 97 12.79 5.55 -7.66
C THR A 97 13.01 5.65 -6.15
N CYS A 98 13.10 6.87 -5.66
CA CYS A 98 13.16 7.15 -4.23
C CYS A 98 11.74 7.29 -3.70
N GLY A 99 11.44 6.58 -2.61
CA GLY A 99 10.15 6.68 -1.94
C GLY A 99 9.28 5.44 -2.11
N PRO A 100 8.06 5.45 -1.55
CA PRO A 100 7.16 4.32 -1.65
C PRO A 100 6.72 4.13 -3.12
N GLU A 101 6.92 2.92 -3.62
CA GLU A 101 6.43 2.52 -4.94
C GLU A 101 5.41 1.39 -4.74
N PRO A 102 4.17 1.52 -5.27
CA PRO A 102 3.20 0.45 -5.18
C PRO A 102 3.66 -0.78 -5.96
N LEU A 103 3.29 -1.98 -5.51
CA LEU A 103 3.53 -3.23 -6.25
C LEU A 103 2.61 -3.41 -7.47
N PHE A 104 1.71 -2.46 -7.72
CA PHE A 104 0.69 -2.52 -8.76
C PHE A 104 0.23 -1.11 -9.13
N ASP A 105 -0.30 -0.95 -10.33
CA ASP A 105 -1.04 0.23 -10.75
C ASP A 105 -2.54 0.01 -10.58
N LEU A 106 -3.26 1.09 -10.31
CA LEU A 106 -4.72 1.11 -10.29
C LEU A 106 -5.24 2.05 -11.38
N THR A 107 -6.17 1.56 -12.19
CA THR A 107 -7.00 2.40 -13.07
C THR A 107 -8.44 2.35 -12.55
N GLY A 108 -9.03 3.51 -12.29
CA GLY A 108 -10.41 3.66 -11.82
C GLY A 108 -11.30 4.43 -12.79
N PRO A 109 -12.49 4.88 -12.35
CA PRO A 109 -13.46 5.57 -13.21
C PRO A 109 -12.94 6.84 -13.89
N ASN A 110 -11.96 7.50 -13.28
CA ASN A 110 -11.37 8.75 -13.78
C ASN A 110 -9.97 8.54 -14.40
N GLY A 111 -9.56 7.30 -14.67
CA GLY A 111 -8.23 6.98 -15.20
C GLY A 111 -7.26 6.46 -14.14
N LEU A 112 -5.97 6.71 -14.34
CA LEU A 112 -4.91 6.23 -13.44
C LEU A 112 -5.08 6.82 -12.03
N VAL A 113 -4.98 5.97 -11.02
CA VAL A 113 -5.13 6.31 -9.62
C VAL A 113 -3.75 6.55 -9.02
N GLN A 114 -3.54 7.74 -8.47
CA GLN A 114 -2.32 8.04 -7.73
C GLN A 114 -2.47 7.50 -6.30
N MET A 115 -1.80 6.39 -5.98
CA MET A 115 -1.90 5.73 -4.67
C MET A 115 -0.97 6.28 -3.60
N PHE A 116 0.05 7.03 -3.99
CA PHE A 116 1.02 7.64 -3.08
C PHE A 116 1.27 9.08 -3.51
N PRO A 117 1.59 9.99 -2.56
CA PRO A 117 2.21 11.25 -2.96
C PRO A 117 3.55 10.93 -3.65
N GLY A 118 4.12 11.88 -4.39
CA GLY A 118 5.44 11.68 -5.01
C GLY A 118 6.52 11.26 -3.99
N GLY A 119 7.72 10.86 -4.45
CA GLY A 119 8.79 10.32 -3.57
C GLY A 119 9.22 11.19 -2.38
N CYS A 120 8.95 12.50 -2.45
CA CYS A 120 9.10 13.50 -1.40
C CYS A 120 7.79 14.25 -1.10
N GLY A 121 6.68 13.78 -1.66
CA GLY A 121 5.40 14.47 -1.60
C GLY A 121 4.81 14.37 -0.20
N HIS A 122 4.48 15.52 0.36
CA HIS A 122 3.66 15.63 1.55
C HIS A 122 2.22 15.94 1.13
N THR A 123 1.27 15.50 1.95
CA THR A 123 -0.13 15.87 1.69
C THR A 123 -0.35 17.35 1.95
N CYS A 124 -1.37 17.93 1.33
CA CYS A 124 -1.73 19.32 1.60
C CYS A 124 -1.91 19.58 3.10
N GLU A 125 -2.63 18.70 3.80
CA GLU A 125 -2.81 18.78 5.25
C GLU A 125 -1.48 18.74 6.02
N ALA A 126 -0.56 17.85 5.65
CA ALA A 126 0.76 17.79 6.29
C ALA A 126 1.54 19.10 6.11
N LEU A 127 1.45 19.74 4.94
CA LEU A 127 2.09 21.01 4.64
C LEU A 127 1.43 22.23 5.32
N GLN A 128 0.23 22.08 5.87
CA GLN A 128 -0.38 23.11 6.74
C GLN A 128 0.21 23.09 8.15
N GLN A 129 0.72 21.93 8.57
CA GLN A 129 1.19 21.72 9.92
C GLN A 129 2.71 21.90 10.00
N HIS A 130 3.45 21.47 8.97
CA HIS A 130 4.90 21.40 8.94
C HIS A 130 5.45 21.93 7.60
N GLY A 131 6.73 22.31 7.56
CA GLY A 131 7.43 22.62 6.31
C GLY A 131 7.70 21.36 5.48
N ASP A 132 8.22 21.54 4.26
CA ASP A 132 8.74 20.43 3.46
C ASP A 132 9.99 19.85 4.14
N TRP A 133 9.98 18.56 4.43
CA TRP A 133 11.02 17.89 5.22
C TRP A 133 11.57 16.66 4.51
N CYS A 134 11.48 16.61 3.18
CA CYS A 134 12.14 15.55 2.44
C CYS A 134 13.66 15.61 2.62
N THR A 135 14.21 14.61 3.29
CA THR A 135 15.66 14.38 3.31
C THR A 135 16.09 13.72 2.00
N ASP A 136 17.28 14.03 1.49
CA ASP A 136 17.89 13.38 0.31
C ASP A 136 18.11 11.85 0.48
N ALA A 137 17.68 11.25 1.60
CA ALA A 137 17.75 9.82 1.85
C ALA A 137 16.77 9.06 0.96
N CYS A 138 17.29 8.55 -0.16
CA CYS A 138 16.56 7.66 -1.07
C CYS A 138 16.33 6.29 -0.42
N MET A 139 15.11 6.05 0.06
CA MET A 139 14.71 4.70 0.46
C MET A 139 14.35 3.90 -0.79
N ILE A 140 15.18 2.92 -1.13
CA ILE A 140 14.92 1.96 -2.22
C ILE A 140 13.82 0.99 -1.76
N PRO A 141 12.70 0.88 -2.49
CA PRO A 141 11.66 -0.10 -2.19
C PRO A 141 12.21 -1.53 -2.13
N PRO A 142 11.68 -2.37 -1.23
CA PRO A 142 12.07 -3.77 -1.20
C PRO A 142 11.59 -4.52 -2.45
N VAL A 143 12.20 -5.67 -2.73
CA VAL A 143 11.70 -6.62 -3.73
C VAL A 143 10.92 -7.73 -3.00
N VAL A 144 9.76 -8.10 -3.52
CA VAL A 144 9.00 -9.26 -3.03
C VAL A 144 9.23 -10.43 -3.96
N MET A 145 9.72 -11.54 -3.41
CA MET A 145 9.83 -12.82 -4.11
C MET A 145 8.60 -13.69 -3.80
N ILE A 146 7.98 -14.26 -4.83
CA ILE A 146 6.86 -15.21 -4.71
C ILE A 146 7.23 -16.50 -5.43
N ASN A 147 7.37 -17.60 -4.69
CA ASN A 147 7.64 -18.92 -5.26
C ASN A 147 6.44 -19.48 -6.03
N PRO A 148 6.65 -20.49 -6.90
CA PRO A 148 5.56 -21.22 -7.56
C PRO A 148 4.47 -21.66 -6.57
N GLY A 149 3.22 -21.28 -6.87
CA GLY A 149 2.06 -21.58 -6.04
C GLY A 149 1.87 -20.67 -4.81
N GLY A 150 2.85 -19.81 -4.50
CA GLY A 150 2.80 -18.86 -3.40
C GLY A 150 1.97 -17.61 -3.70
N TYR A 151 1.84 -16.76 -2.67
CA TYR A 151 1.19 -15.45 -2.79
C TYR A 151 1.76 -14.38 -1.87
N TRP A 152 1.49 -13.11 -2.19
CA TRP A 152 1.75 -11.93 -1.35
C TRP A 152 0.46 -11.11 -1.26
N ASP A 153 0.19 -10.52 -0.10
CA ASP A 153 -0.97 -9.64 0.12
C ASP A 153 -0.48 -8.21 0.40
N GLU A 154 -0.97 -7.25 -0.38
CA GLU A 154 -0.78 -5.81 -0.18
C GLU A 154 -2.14 -5.18 0.12
N SER A 155 -2.20 -4.13 0.95
CA SER A 155 -3.47 -3.45 1.27
C SER A 155 -3.56 -2.10 0.57
N TRP A 156 -4.60 -1.89 -0.23
CA TRP A 156 -5.03 -0.55 -0.63
C TRP A 156 -6.11 -0.06 0.32
N ASN A 157 -5.93 1.13 0.90
CA ASN A 157 -6.85 1.67 1.91
C ASN A 157 -8.10 2.36 1.32
N GLY A 158 -8.31 2.27 -0.01
CA GLY A 158 -9.46 2.91 -0.66
C GLY A 158 -9.33 4.43 -0.79
N THR A 159 -8.12 4.98 -0.75
CA THR A 159 -7.85 6.41 -0.99
C THR A 159 -7.04 6.61 -2.27
N THR A 160 -7.13 7.82 -2.82
CA THR A 160 -6.29 8.32 -3.92
C THR A 160 -5.78 9.70 -3.57
N PHE A 161 -4.71 10.12 -4.24
CA PHE A 161 -4.20 11.48 -4.17
C PHE A 161 -4.73 12.30 -5.36
N GLN A 162 -5.10 13.55 -5.07
CA GLN A 162 -5.47 14.55 -6.07
C GLN A 162 -4.53 15.74 -5.95
N ASN A 163 -3.90 16.12 -7.06
CA ASN A 163 -3.08 17.31 -7.09
C ASN A 163 -3.95 18.57 -7.12
N VAL A 164 -3.82 19.42 -6.11
CA VAL A 164 -4.64 20.63 -5.92
C VAL A 164 -3.77 21.84 -5.64
N SER A 165 -4.25 23.03 -5.97
CA SER A 165 -3.59 24.29 -5.61
C SER A 165 -4.11 24.78 -4.27
N MET A 166 -3.25 24.79 -3.26
CA MET A 166 -3.55 25.32 -1.94
C MET A 166 -3.13 26.80 -1.84
N PRO A 167 -3.96 27.70 -1.28
CA PRO A 167 -3.58 29.10 -1.11
C PRO A 167 -2.31 29.25 -0.27
N ASN A 168 -1.46 30.22 -0.63
CA ASN A 168 -0.18 30.40 0.07
C ASN A 168 -0.34 30.64 1.58
N ALA A 169 -1.42 31.30 1.98
CA ALA A 169 -1.76 31.57 3.38
C ALA A 169 -2.10 30.32 4.20
N CYS A 170 -2.31 29.17 3.55
CA CYS A 170 -2.62 27.90 4.21
C CYS A 170 -1.39 27.03 4.48
N TYR A 171 -0.24 27.33 3.87
CA TYR A 171 0.99 26.61 4.16
C TYR A 171 1.58 27.06 5.50
N PHE A 172 2.23 26.13 6.20
CA PHE A 172 3.01 26.45 7.38
C PHE A 172 4.18 27.40 7.06
N GLU A 173 4.86 27.18 5.92
CA GLU A 173 5.96 28.00 5.41
C GLU A 173 5.67 28.53 3.99
N PRO A 174 4.90 29.63 3.88
CA PRO A 174 4.45 30.18 2.58
C PRO A 174 5.57 30.57 1.61
N GLN A 175 6.78 30.80 2.10
CA GLN A 175 7.94 31.15 1.27
C GLN A 175 8.57 29.94 0.55
N TYR A 176 8.28 28.72 1.01
CA TYR A 176 8.76 27.46 0.43
C TYR A 176 7.62 26.62 -0.16
N ALA A 177 6.41 27.16 -0.18
CA ALA A 177 5.22 26.47 -0.64
C ALA A 177 5.34 26.06 -2.12
N PRO A 178 5.13 24.78 -2.47
CA PRO A 178 4.99 24.37 -3.85
C PRO A 178 3.72 24.98 -4.48
N PRO A 179 3.65 25.10 -5.81
CA PRO A 179 2.46 25.62 -6.49
C PRO A 179 1.22 24.73 -6.32
N THR A 180 1.43 23.44 -6.09
CA THR A 180 0.40 22.44 -5.81
C THR A 180 0.88 21.45 -4.76
N CYS A 181 -0.07 20.78 -4.11
CA CYS A 181 0.15 19.70 -3.16
C CYS A 181 -0.82 18.56 -3.47
N ASP A 182 -0.53 17.37 -2.95
CA ASP A 182 -1.41 16.21 -3.11
C ASP A 182 -2.38 16.14 -1.92
N ARG A 183 -3.69 16.20 -2.17
CA ARG A 183 -4.72 15.97 -1.16
C ARG A 183 -5.17 14.53 -1.20
N ARG A 184 -5.21 13.85 -0.06
CA ARG A 184 -5.76 12.50 0.03
C ARG A 184 -7.29 12.57 0.07
N VAL A 185 -7.94 11.82 -0.80
CA VAL A 185 -9.40 11.76 -0.89
C VAL A 185 -9.87 10.31 -0.97
N VAL A 186 -11.12 10.06 -0.60
CA VAL A 186 -11.74 8.74 -0.76
C VAL A 186 -11.86 8.41 -2.25
N ALA A 187 -11.52 7.16 -2.61
CA ALA A 187 -11.69 6.69 -3.98
C ALA A 187 -13.17 6.64 -4.37
N LEU A 188 -13.49 7.05 -5.60
CA LEU A 188 -14.88 7.04 -6.07
C LEU A 188 -15.43 5.62 -6.17
N PRO A 189 -16.69 5.38 -5.79
CA PRO A 189 -17.33 4.10 -6.08
C PRO A 189 -17.33 3.81 -7.59
N GLY A 190 -17.00 2.58 -7.99
CA GLY A 190 -16.97 2.19 -9.39
C GLY A 190 -16.09 0.98 -9.66
N SER A 191 -15.88 0.73 -10.95
CA SER A 191 -15.05 -0.38 -11.42
C SER A 191 -13.59 0.05 -11.53
N TYR A 192 -12.70 -0.80 -11.01
CA TYR A 192 -11.26 -0.62 -10.99
C TYR A 192 -10.56 -1.79 -11.67
N ALA A 193 -9.37 -1.53 -12.20
CA ALA A 193 -8.44 -2.53 -12.68
C ALA A 193 -7.11 -2.37 -11.95
N ALA A 194 -6.68 -3.44 -11.26
CA ALA A 194 -5.34 -3.56 -10.70
C ALA A 194 -4.45 -4.28 -11.69
N MET A 195 -3.29 -3.72 -11.98
CA MET A 195 -2.30 -4.27 -12.91
C MET A 195 -0.95 -4.35 -12.22
N ALA A 196 -0.25 -5.45 -12.36
CA ALA A 196 1.07 -5.63 -11.77
C ALA A 196 2.02 -6.26 -12.78
N GLU A 197 3.28 -5.86 -12.71
CA GLU A 197 4.37 -6.45 -13.48
C GLU A 197 5.33 -7.14 -12.52
N ALA A 198 5.75 -8.34 -12.89
CA ALA A 198 6.75 -9.11 -12.15
C ALA A 198 7.91 -9.50 -13.06
N ALA A 199 9.13 -9.42 -12.55
CA ALA A 199 10.31 -9.93 -13.23
C ALA A 199 10.54 -11.41 -12.88
N MET A 200 11.25 -12.13 -13.76
CA MET A 200 11.64 -13.53 -13.54
C MET A 200 13.03 -13.67 -12.90
N SER A 201 13.75 -12.56 -12.72
CA SER A 201 15.05 -12.53 -12.05
C SER A 201 15.26 -11.19 -11.33
N ILE A 202 16.29 -11.17 -10.49
CA ILE A 202 16.78 -9.98 -9.81
C ILE A 202 18.29 -9.91 -9.93
N THR A 203 18.84 -8.71 -9.84
CA THR A 203 20.25 -8.45 -9.64
C THR A 203 20.42 -7.72 -8.32
N CYS A 204 21.42 -8.08 -7.52
CA CYS A 204 21.68 -7.42 -6.25
C CYS A 204 23.10 -6.87 -6.18
N LEU A 205 23.26 -5.82 -5.36
CA LEU A 205 24.54 -5.16 -5.14
C LEU A 205 25.54 -6.04 -4.38
N ASP A 206 25.03 -6.88 -3.48
CA ASP A 206 25.81 -7.86 -2.71
C ASP A 206 25.12 -9.24 -2.80
N VAL A 207 25.90 -10.27 -3.11
CA VAL A 207 25.45 -11.66 -3.21
C VAL A 207 24.85 -12.17 -1.90
N GLY A 208 25.23 -11.61 -0.75
CA GLY A 208 24.67 -11.97 0.55
C GLY A 208 23.23 -11.53 0.76
N ILE A 209 22.70 -10.64 -0.10
CA ILE A 209 21.39 -10.00 0.04
C ILE A 209 20.39 -10.54 -0.99
N CYS A 210 20.81 -11.35 -1.96
CA CYS A 210 19.97 -11.85 -3.07
C CYS A 210 18.93 -12.93 -2.70
N GLY A 211 18.59 -13.08 -1.44
CA GLY A 211 17.65 -14.12 -1.03
C GLY A 211 16.95 -13.81 0.26
N CYS A 212 15.80 -14.45 0.41
CA CYS A 212 15.05 -14.49 1.65
C CYS A 212 14.46 -15.90 1.81
N ALA A 213 14.23 -16.31 3.05
CA ALA A 213 13.54 -17.57 3.34
C ALA A 213 12.01 -17.34 3.20
N PRO A 214 11.31 -18.05 2.29
CA PRO A 214 9.88 -17.90 2.14
C PRO A 214 9.12 -18.28 3.41
N GLY A 215 8.11 -17.48 3.77
CA GLY A 215 7.18 -17.81 4.83
C GLY A 215 6.15 -18.88 4.43
N PRO A 216 5.14 -19.15 5.28
CA PRO A 216 4.07 -20.13 4.99
C PRO A 216 3.27 -19.85 3.71
N GLN A 217 3.29 -18.60 3.23
CA GLN A 217 2.61 -18.16 2.02
C GLN A 217 3.42 -18.44 0.74
N GLY A 218 4.66 -18.95 0.87
CA GLY A 218 5.56 -19.17 -0.26
C GLY A 218 6.16 -17.88 -0.82
N SER A 219 6.17 -16.80 -0.04
CA SER A 219 6.74 -15.50 -0.42
C SER A 219 7.65 -14.96 0.68
N CYS A 220 8.52 -14.03 0.32
CA CYS A 220 9.31 -13.24 1.26
C CYS A 220 9.79 -11.93 0.65
N GLN A 221 10.24 -11.03 1.50
CA GLN A 221 10.74 -9.72 1.13
C GLN A 221 12.27 -9.69 1.19
N ILE A 222 12.89 -9.21 0.12
CA ILE A 222 14.34 -8.99 0.02
C ILE A 222 14.60 -7.53 0.36
N SER A 223 15.29 -7.29 1.47
CA SER A 223 15.56 -5.96 1.98
C SER A 223 16.75 -5.32 1.27
N TYR A 224 16.51 -4.18 0.62
CA TYR A 224 17.49 -3.25 0.02
C TYR A 224 18.47 -3.86 -1.00
N GLY A 225 18.91 -3.04 -1.95
CA GLY A 225 20.02 -3.41 -2.85
C GLY A 225 19.72 -4.57 -3.81
N ALA A 226 18.45 -4.91 -4.03
CA ALA A 226 17.99 -5.80 -5.08
C ALA A 226 17.16 -5.01 -6.09
N TYR A 227 17.36 -5.29 -7.37
CA TYR A 227 16.68 -4.67 -8.50
C TYR A 227 16.07 -5.75 -9.38
N LEU A 228 14.92 -5.45 -9.99
CA LEU A 228 14.34 -6.35 -10.98
C LEU A 228 15.23 -6.45 -12.22
N ASP A 229 15.33 -7.66 -12.78
CA ASP A 229 16.13 -7.93 -13.98
C ASP A 229 15.47 -9.04 -14.83
N GLY A 230 15.84 -9.13 -16.11
CA GLY A 230 15.40 -10.16 -17.03
C GLY A 230 13.97 -9.99 -17.56
N PRO A 231 13.36 -11.07 -18.10
CA PRO A 231 12.02 -11.01 -18.67
C PRO A 231 10.96 -10.66 -17.62
N THR A 232 9.95 -9.90 -18.04
CA THR A 232 8.81 -9.53 -17.21
C THR A 232 7.52 -10.22 -17.67
N VAL A 233 6.60 -10.40 -16.74
CA VAL A 233 5.24 -10.88 -16.96
C VAL A 233 4.26 -9.89 -16.30
N ALA A 234 3.22 -9.52 -17.02
CA ALA A 234 2.16 -8.64 -16.52
C ALA A 234 0.89 -9.44 -16.23
N ALA A 235 0.19 -9.08 -15.16
CA ALA A 235 -1.10 -9.63 -14.81
C ALA A 235 -2.07 -8.53 -14.38
N LYS A 236 -3.36 -8.77 -14.58
CA LYS A 236 -4.41 -7.80 -14.24
C LYS A 236 -5.63 -8.47 -13.61
N ALA A 237 -6.34 -7.73 -12.76
CA ALA A 237 -7.62 -8.12 -12.19
C ALA A 237 -8.55 -6.92 -12.09
N SER A 238 -9.85 -7.13 -12.32
CA SER A 238 -10.88 -6.10 -12.17
C SER A 238 -11.72 -6.35 -10.92
N PHE A 239 -12.21 -5.27 -10.31
CA PHE A 239 -13.03 -5.32 -9.11
C PHE A 239 -13.86 -4.05 -8.95
N ASP A 240 -14.93 -4.13 -8.15
CA ASP A 240 -15.79 -2.99 -7.87
C ASP A 240 -15.56 -2.48 -6.44
N PHE A 241 -15.21 -1.20 -6.31
CA PHE A 241 -15.03 -0.52 -5.04
C PHE A 241 -16.32 0.26 -4.69
N PRO A 242 -16.79 0.25 -3.42
CA PRO A 242 -16.20 -0.39 -2.24
C PRO A 242 -16.64 -1.85 -2.01
N SER A 243 -17.40 -2.48 -2.92
CA SER A 243 -17.96 -3.80 -2.65
C SER A 243 -16.94 -4.94 -2.50
N ALA A 244 -15.78 -4.84 -3.16
CA ALA A 244 -14.73 -5.85 -3.09
C ALA A 244 -13.86 -5.64 -1.85
N SER A 245 -13.59 -6.73 -1.12
CA SER A 245 -12.61 -6.76 -0.01
C SER A 245 -11.30 -7.45 -0.40
N LEU A 246 -11.31 -8.25 -1.48
CA LEU A 246 -10.17 -9.01 -1.98
C LEU A 246 -10.15 -8.98 -3.51
N VAL A 247 -8.97 -8.73 -4.07
CA VAL A 247 -8.67 -8.76 -5.50
C VAL A 247 -7.49 -9.69 -5.69
N VAL A 248 -7.57 -10.62 -6.65
CA VAL A 248 -6.49 -11.59 -6.90
C VAL A 248 -5.90 -11.37 -8.29
N ILE A 249 -4.66 -10.88 -8.33
CA ILE A 249 -3.85 -10.78 -9.55
C ILE A 249 -3.07 -12.09 -9.68
N THR A 250 -3.32 -12.86 -10.74
CA THR A 250 -2.66 -14.16 -10.96
C THR A 250 -1.72 -14.09 -12.17
N PHE A 251 -0.43 -14.34 -11.94
CA PHE A 251 0.59 -14.47 -12.98
C PHE A 251 0.56 -15.90 -13.54
N GLN A 252 0.52 -16.03 -14.88
CA GLN A 252 0.36 -17.28 -15.62
C GLN A 252 1.31 -17.36 -16.82
#